data_AF-A0A535C4T5-F1
#
_entry.id   AF-A0A535C4T5-F1
#
_cell.length_a   1.000
_cell.length_b   1.000
_cell.length_c   1.000
_cell.angle_alpha   90.00
_cell.angle_beta   90.00
_cell.angle_gamma   90.00
#
_symmetry.space_group_name_H-M   'P 1'
#
loop_
_entity.id
_entity.type
_entity.pdbx_description
1 polymer ?
#
loop_
_entity_poly.entity_id
_entity_poly.type
_entity_poly.pdbx_seq_one_letter_code
_entity_poly.pdbx_strand_id
1 'polypeptide(L)' 'ADLYLTQLSEAILVGTDLSGADLRGANFIRATLSGINLRGADLRGANLNGTLLDKNALPDLQG' A
#
# COMPACT_ATOMS: atom_id res chain seq x y z
N ALA A 1 -9.39 4.37 -5.13
CA ALA A 1 -10.29 3.20 -4.97
C ALA A 1 -10.73 3.11 -3.52
N ASP A 2 -11.92 2.59 -3.23
CA ASP A 2 -12.33 2.23 -1.86
C ASP A 2 -11.92 0.78 -1.61
N LEU A 3 -10.99 0.57 -0.68
CA LEU A 3 -10.41 -0.71 -0.32
C LEU A 3 -10.41 -0.89 1.21
N TYR A 4 -11.33 -0.23 1.89
CA TYR A 4 -11.52 -0.32 3.34
C TYR A 4 -11.61 -1.78 3.81
N LEU A 5 -10.81 -2.14 4.83
CA LEU A 5 -10.72 -3.49 5.43
C LEU A 5 -10.41 -4.66 4.46
N THR A 6 -9.95 -4.36 3.25
CA THR A 6 -9.67 -5.41 2.24
C THR A 6 -8.53 -6.32 2.67
N GLN A 7 -8.64 -7.62 2.38
CA GLN A 7 -7.59 -8.60 2.62
C GLN A 7 -6.69 -8.72 1.38
N LEU A 8 -5.46 -8.22 1.50
CA LEU A 8 -4.41 -8.21 0.47
C LEU A 8 -3.14 -8.91 0.97
N SER A 9 -3.27 -9.83 1.93
CA SER A 9 -2.14 -10.61 2.43
C SER A 9 -1.51 -11.41 1.30
N GLU A 10 -0.18 -11.40 1.23
CA GLU A 10 0.63 -12.06 0.19
C GLU A 10 0.36 -11.57 -1.25
N ALA A 11 -0.41 -10.49 -1.42
CA ALA A 11 -0.70 -9.96 -2.74
C ALA A 11 0.57 -9.42 -3.43
N ILE A 12 0.61 -9.55 -4.76
CA ILE A 12 1.66 -8.96 -5.60
C ILE A 12 1.05 -7.74 -6.29
N LEU A 13 1.39 -6.55 -5.81
CA LEU A 13 0.85 -5.25 -6.26
C LEU A 13 1.93 -4.39 -6.93
N VAL A 14 2.84 -5.04 -7.65
CA VAL A 14 3.98 -4.38 -8.29
C VAL A 14 3.50 -3.35 -9.32
N GLY A 15 3.94 -2.11 -9.20
CA GLY A 15 3.60 -1.03 -10.14
C GLY A 15 2.13 -0.58 -10.11
N THR A 16 1.35 -0.98 -9.11
CA THR A 16 -0.08 -0.63 -9.02
C THR A 16 -0.27 0.83 -8.59
N ASP A 17 -1.21 1.53 -9.21
CA ASP A 17 -1.60 2.87 -8.75
C ASP A 17 -2.74 2.80 -7.72
N LEU A 18 -2.42 3.09 -6.47
CA LEU A 18 -3.37 3.23 -5.36
C LEU A 18 -3.41 4.68 -4.84
N SER A 19 -3.04 5.66 -5.67
CA SER A 19 -3.09 7.06 -5.27
C SER A 19 -4.51 7.47 -4.89
N GLY A 20 -4.63 8.21 -3.78
CA GLY A 20 -5.90 8.63 -3.20
C GLY A 20 -6.82 7.48 -2.74
N ALA A 21 -6.33 6.24 -2.65
CA ALA A 21 -7.15 5.12 -2.20
C ALA A 21 -7.44 5.20 -0.69
N ASP A 22 -8.65 4.77 -0.30
CA ASP A 22 -8.96 4.48 1.09
C ASP A 22 -8.51 3.05 1.40
N LEU A 23 -7.40 2.93 2.14
CA LEU A 23 -6.79 1.67 2.55
C LEU A 23 -6.92 1.48 4.07
N ARG A 24 -7.84 2.19 4.72
CA ARG A 24 -7.97 2.12 6.17
C ARG A 24 -8.32 0.69 6.59
N GLY A 25 -7.56 0.18 7.56
CA GLY A 25 -7.74 -1.20 8.04
C GLY A 25 -7.39 -2.30 7.04
N ALA A 26 -6.88 -1.99 5.84
CA ALA A 26 -6.50 -3.00 4.86
C ALA A 26 -5.34 -3.87 5.38
N ASN A 27 -5.38 -5.16 5.07
CA ASN A 27 -4.37 -6.12 5.52
C ASN A 27 -3.42 -6.49 4.39
N PHE A 28 -2.17 -6.06 4.47
CA PHE A 28 -1.11 -6.32 3.50
C PHE A 28 -0.04 -7.30 4.02
N ILE A 29 -0.32 -8.11 5.04
CA ILE A 29 0.68 -9.03 5.60
C ILE A 29 1.43 -9.79 4.49
N ARG A 30 2.77 -9.69 4.46
CA ARG A 30 3.64 -10.32 3.44
C ARG A 30 3.38 -9.90 1.98
N ALA A 31 2.67 -8.82 1.71
CA ALA A 31 2.43 -8.35 0.34
C ALA A 31 3.70 -7.77 -0.30
N THR A 32 3.81 -7.88 -1.63
CA THR A 32 4.85 -7.23 -2.44
C THR A 32 4.31 -5.94 -3.04
N LEU A 33 4.83 -4.80 -2.60
CA LEU A 33 4.37 -3.45 -2.94
C LEU A 33 5.45 -2.65 -3.70
N SER A 34 6.28 -3.32 -4.50
CA SER A 34 7.38 -2.66 -5.24
C SER A 34 6.84 -1.74 -6.33
N GLY A 35 7.31 -0.49 -6.40
CA GLY A 35 6.88 0.49 -7.38
C GLY A 35 5.40 0.91 -7.29
N ILE A 36 4.74 0.62 -6.16
CA ILE A 36 3.34 1.03 -5.95
C ILE A 36 3.23 2.55 -5.85
N ASN A 37 2.14 3.16 -6.33
CA ASN A 37 1.88 4.58 -6.06
C ASN A 37 0.89 4.70 -4.91
N LEU A 38 1.33 5.13 -3.73
CA LEU A 38 0.48 5.37 -2.55
C LEU A 38 0.26 6.87 -2.28
N ARG A 39 0.52 7.75 -3.25
CA ARG A 39 0.37 9.20 -3.08
C ARG A 39 -1.06 9.55 -2.61
N GLY A 40 -1.16 10.16 -1.44
CA GLY A 40 -2.45 10.57 -0.86
C GLY A 40 -3.37 9.41 -0.43
N ALA A 41 -2.89 8.17 -0.41
CA ALA A 41 -3.67 7.05 0.11
C ALA A 41 -3.81 7.14 1.64
N ASP A 42 -4.97 6.74 2.16
CA ASP A 42 -5.22 6.68 3.60
C ASP A 42 -4.93 5.28 4.14
N LEU A 43 -3.78 5.11 4.78
CA LEU A 43 -3.31 3.86 5.36
C LEU A 43 -3.63 3.72 6.86
N ARG A 44 -4.47 4.58 7.45
CA ARG A 44 -4.73 4.53 8.90
C ARG A 44 -5.29 3.17 9.31
N GLY A 45 -4.60 2.49 10.22
CA GLY A 45 -4.97 1.16 10.69
C GLY A 45 -4.67 0.02 9.71
N ALA A 46 -4.04 0.29 8.55
CA ALA A 46 -3.59 -0.77 7.66
C ALA A 46 -2.49 -1.62 8.32
N ASN A 47 -2.52 -2.93 8.08
CA ASN A 47 -1.50 -3.85 8.56
C ASN A 47 -0.46 -4.11 7.47
N LEU A 48 0.74 -3.52 7.63
CA LEU A 48 1.87 -3.63 6.71
C LEU A 48 2.95 -4.60 7.21
N ASN A 49 2.63 -5.51 8.13
CA ASN A 49 3.63 -6.42 8.70
C ASN A 49 4.24 -7.32 7.61
N GLY A 50 5.57 -7.26 7.46
CA GLY A 50 6.30 -8.09 6.49
C GLY A 50 6.05 -7.71 5.03
N THR A 51 5.45 -6.54 4.74
CA THR A 51 5.35 -6.06 3.36
C THR A 51 6.72 -5.74 2.79
N LEU A 52 6.95 -6.10 1.53
CA LEU A 52 8.10 -5.64 0.76
C LEU A 52 7.74 -4.31 0.10
N LEU A 53 8.19 -3.22 0.71
CA LEU A 53 8.08 -1.86 0.18
C LEU A 53 9.45 -1.42 -0.34
N ASP A 54 9.48 -0.82 -1.53
CA ASP A 54 10.67 -0.12 -2.01
C ASP A 54 10.54 1.40 -1.81
N LYS A 55 11.65 2.12 -1.94
CA LYS A 55 11.72 3.59 -1.76
C LYS A 55 10.81 4.38 -2.71
N ASN A 56 10.31 3.75 -3.77
CA ASN A 56 9.46 4.40 -4.77
C ASN A 56 7.98 4.35 -4.38
N ALA A 57 7.62 3.52 -3.39
CA ALA A 57 6.25 3.38 -2.90
C ALA A 57 5.65 4.70 -2.37
N LEU A 58 6.51 5.60 -1.90
CA LEU A 58 6.17 6.89 -1.32
C LEU A 58 7.00 7.99 -1.99
N PRO A 59 6.62 8.42 -3.22
CA PRO A 59 7.44 9.35 -4.01
C PRO A 59 7.65 10.71 -3.33
N ASP A 60 6.79 11.08 -2.37
CA ASP A 60 6.84 12.35 -1.66
C ASP A 60 7.76 12.36 -0.42
N LEU A 61 8.39 11.24 -0.06
CA LEU A 61 9.40 11.18 1.02
C LEU A 61 10.82 11.46 0.53
N GLN A 62 11.01 11.70 -0.77
CA GLN A 62 12.30 12.08 -1.34
C GLN A 62 12.46 13.61 -1.23
N GLY A 63 12.74 14.06 -0.01
CA GLY A 63 13.29 15.39 0.31
C GLY A 63 14.75 15.28 0.67
#